data_AF-A0A6I9X3Z8-F1
#
_entry.id   AF-A0A6I9X3Z8-F1
#
_cell.length_a   1.000
_cell.length_b   1.000
_cell.length_c   1.000
_cell.angle_alpha   90.00
_cell.angle_beta   90.00
_cell.angle_gamma   90.00
#
_symmetry.space_group_name_H-M   'P 1'
#
loop_
_entity.id
_entity.type
_entity.pdbx_description
1 polymer ?
#
loop_
_entity_poly.entity_id
_entity_poly.type
_entity_poly.pdbx_seq_one_letter_code
_entity_poly.pdbx_strand_id
1 'polypeptide(L)'
;MQKLNFEEQLDCKKFSCAKALYISDSDKRKHFRLALKLFFSNGQEIGTFHSKLIKVISKPSQKKQSLKNTDLCILSGSKVSLFNRLRSQTVSTRYLFVEDDAFTASARQWAAFTLHLDEFCSQSQGEFPLREAYIRYGSRVRLICTTTGLALPPLIIRKVAKQLVMLDVDEPVSQLHKCAFQFHGSDRMYLCLSTEKVIQYQASPCPKEINRELLNDSSCWTIIGTEAVEYSFSLNPTSIQNPIGPVPLITTLELTGGGDVAMLEVQGNYFHANMKIWFGDVEAETMYRNSKSLVCVVPDISAFRPDWRWLRYPITVPLLLLRNDGPIYSSIFSFTYTPEQGFLCGQPLLPEMVQDSDTLLNTIHQEFTKTNYHLFMQS
;
A
#
# COMPACT_ATOMS: atom_id res chain seq x y z
N MET A 1 -15.12 -4.64 -22.85
CA MET A 1 -13.72 -4.14 -22.79
C MET A 1 -13.78 -2.65 -23.08
N GLN A 2 -13.23 -1.79 -22.23
CA GLN A 2 -13.25 -0.33 -22.43
C GLN A 2 -11.88 0.11 -22.98
N LYS A 3 -11.86 0.83 -24.11
CA LYS A 3 -10.64 1.46 -24.61
C LYS A 3 -10.39 2.75 -23.82
N LEU A 4 -9.17 2.93 -23.35
CA LEU A 4 -8.72 4.11 -22.61
C LEU A 4 -7.83 4.95 -23.51
N ASN A 5 -8.06 6.26 -23.50
CA ASN A 5 -7.16 7.24 -24.11
C ASN A 5 -6.40 7.91 -22.98
N PHE A 6 -5.09 7.98 -23.11
CA PHE A 6 -4.23 8.63 -22.14
C PHE A 6 -4.11 10.12 -22.43
N GLU A 7 -4.37 10.93 -21.42
CA GLU A 7 -4.12 12.37 -21.42
C GLU A 7 -2.70 12.62 -20.90
N GLU A 8 -1.95 13.52 -21.55
CA GLU A 8 -0.63 13.92 -21.08
C GLU A 8 -0.76 14.84 -19.86
N GLN A 9 0.11 14.60 -18.88
CA GLN A 9 0.30 15.39 -17.69
C GLN A 9 1.70 16.01 -17.69
N LEU A 10 1.97 16.82 -16.67
CA LEU A 10 3.31 17.32 -16.37
C LEU A 10 4.31 16.14 -16.23
N ASP A 11 5.58 16.40 -16.50
CA ASP A 11 6.69 15.43 -16.44
C ASP A 11 6.54 14.21 -17.36
N CYS A 12 5.91 14.38 -18.53
CA CYS A 12 5.66 13.31 -19.51
C CYS A 12 4.84 12.13 -18.97
N LYS A 13 4.16 12.30 -17.84
CA LYS A 13 3.24 11.30 -17.28
C LYS A 13 1.96 11.25 -18.10
N LYS A 14 1.33 10.08 -18.12
CA LYS A 14 0.09 9.83 -18.85
C LYS A 14 -0.97 9.30 -17.91
N PHE A 15 -2.16 9.89 -17.94
CA PHE A 15 -3.27 9.53 -17.07
C PHE A 15 -4.52 9.16 -17.86
N SER A 16 -5.25 8.15 -17.39
CA SER A 16 -6.57 7.82 -17.94
C SER A 16 -7.47 7.22 -16.85
N CYS A 17 -8.78 7.35 -17.04
CA CYS A 17 -9.77 6.87 -16.10
C CYS A 17 -10.86 6.06 -16.80
N ALA A 18 -11.12 4.85 -16.30
CA ALA A 18 -12.17 3.97 -16.78
C ALA A 18 -13.53 4.28 -16.09
N LYS A 19 -14.29 5.23 -16.64
CA LYS A 19 -15.55 5.71 -16.03
C LYS A 19 -16.79 4.85 -16.30
N ALA A 20 -16.70 3.87 -17.20
CA ALA A 20 -17.85 3.10 -17.70
C ALA A 20 -17.76 1.60 -17.35
N LEU A 21 -16.96 1.24 -16.34
CA LEU A 21 -16.86 -0.13 -15.86
C LEU A 21 -18.04 -0.46 -14.94
N TYR A 22 -18.66 -1.62 -15.16
CA TYR A 22 -19.68 -2.19 -14.30
C TYR A 22 -19.58 -3.72 -14.31
N ILE A 23 -20.13 -4.35 -13.28
CA ILE A 23 -20.31 -5.80 -13.19
C ILE A 23 -21.81 -6.10 -13.16
N SER A 24 -22.27 -7.02 -14.00
CA SER A 24 -23.67 -7.43 -14.05
C SER A 24 -24.00 -8.43 -12.94
N ASP A 25 -25.28 -8.51 -12.61
CA ASP A 25 -25.86 -9.48 -11.66
C ASP A 25 -25.82 -10.94 -12.17
N SER A 26 -25.59 -11.12 -13.47
CA SER A 26 -25.29 -12.44 -14.07
C SER A 26 -23.93 -12.99 -13.62
N ASP A 27 -22.99 -12.14 -13.22
CA ASP A 27 -21.69 -12.57 -12.70
C ASP A 27 -21.81 -13.00 -11.23
N LYS A 28 -21.51 -14.27 -10.95
CA LYS A 28 -21.61 -14.86 -9.61
C LYS A 28 -20.32 -14.76 -8.80
N ARG A 29 -19.25 -14.18 -9.34
CA ARG A 29 -17.97 -14.06 -8.63
C ARG A 29 -18.10 -13.12 -7.45
N LYS A 30 -17.64 -13.56 -6.27
CA LYS A 30 -17.58 -12.71 -5.06
C LYS A 30 -16.48 -11.66 -5.13
N HIS A 31 -15.45 -11.93 -5.94
CA HIS A 31 -14.30 -11.06 -6.11
C HIS A 31 -13.81 -11.10 -7.55
N PHE A 32 -13.24 -10.00 -8.03
CA PHE A 32 -12.61 -9.92 -9.34
C PHE A 32 -11.37 -9.00 -9.31
N ARG A 33 -10.62 -8.97 -10.40
CA ARG A 33 -9.53 -8.01 -10.63
C ARG A 33 -9.79 -7.27 -11.93
N LEU A 34 -9.35 -6.02 -12.00
CA LEU A 34 -9.24 -5.29 -13.26
C LEU A 34 -8.00 -5.79 -14.00
N ALA A 35 -8.11 -5.95 -15.32
CA ALA A 35 -6.99 -6.26 -16.18
C ALA A 35 -6.81 -5.12 -17.19
N LEU A 36 -5.68 -4.42 -17.09
CA LEU A 36 -5.27 -3.37 -18.02
C LEU A 36 -4.31 -3.98 -19.03
N LYS A 37 -4.70 -4.01 -20.29
CA LYS A 37 -3.81 -4.39 -21.40
C LYS A 37 -3.28 -3.13 -22.07
N LEU A 38 -1.96 -2.99 -22.14
CA LEU A 38 -1.30 -1.86 -22.77
C LEU A 38 -0.67 -2.26 -24.10
N PHE A 39 -0.74 -1.35 -25.06
CA PHE A 39 -0.21 -1.52 -26.40
C PHE A 39 0.55 -0.25 -26.80
N PHE A 40 1.62 -0.42 -27.57
CA PHE A 40 2.26 0.68 -28.29
C PHE A 40 1.36 1.15 -29.45
N SER A 41 1.65 2.34 -29.99
CA SER A 41 0.92 2.91 -31.13
C SER A 41 1.01 2.06 -32.40
N ASN A 42 2.08 1.26 -32.54
CA ASN A 42 2.27 0.30 -33.63
C ASN A 42 1.46 -1.02 -33.45
N GLY A 43 0.65 -1.14 -32.39
CA GLY A 43 -0.17 -2.32 -32.10
C GLY A 43 0.54 -3.42 -31.31
N GLN A 44 1.82 -3.28 -31.00
CA GLN A 44 2.57 -4.25 -30.20
C GLN A 44 2.11 -4.23 -28.74
N GLU A 45 1.83 -5.41 -28.17
CA GLU A 45 1.44 -5.54 -26.76
C GLU A 45 2.63 -5.23 -25.84
N ILE A 46 2.44 -4.27 -24.94
CA ILE A 46 3.35 -3.98 -23.84
C ILE A 46 3.16 -5.06 -22.78
N GLY A 47 1.92 -5.30 -22.35
CA GLY A 47 1.61 -6.35 -21.39
C GLY A 47 0.25 -6.19 -20.73
N THR A 48 -0.06 -7.15 -19.86
CA THR A 48 -1.28 -7.17 -19.06
C THR A 48 -0.97 -6.97 -17.57
N PHE A 49 -1.60 -5.98 -16.96
CA PHE A 49 -1.41 -5.53 -15.58
C PHE A 49 -2.71 -5.73 -14.79
N HIS A 50 -2.63 -6.20 -13.55
CA HIS A 50 -3.80 -6.58 -12.77
C HIS A 50 -3.96 -5.70 -11.53
N SER A 51 -5.18 -5.29 -11.21
CA SER A 51 -5.44 -4.64 -9.92
C SER A 51 -5.31 -5.61 -8.74
N LYS A 52 -5.30 -5.06 -7.52
CA LYS A 52 -5.64 -5.84 -6.32
C LYS A 52 -7.07 -6.40 -6.42
N LEU A 53 -7.40 -7.33 -5.53
CA LEU A 53 -8.69 -8.01 -5.51
C LEU A 53 -9.80 -7.03 -5.10
N ILE A 54 -10.87 -6.97 -5.88
CA ILE A 54 -12.04 -6.11 -5.63
C ILE A 54 -13.20 -7.01 -5.21
N LYS A 55 -13.80 -6.72 -4.04
CA LYS A 55 -14.97 -7.42 -3.51
C LYS A 55 -16.24 -6.91 -4.15
N VAL A 56 -17.09 -7.81 -4.64
CA VAL A 56 -18.42 -7.50 -5.15
C VAL A 56 -19.39 -7.37 -3.98
N ILE A 57 -20.11 -6.26 -3.93
CA ILE A 57 -21.15 -5.98 -2.93
C ILE A 57 -22.47 -5.71 -3.62
N SER A 58 -23.59 -6.09 -2.99
CA SER A 58 -24.93 -5.88 -3.56
C SER A 58 -25.38 -4.43 -3.42
N LYS A 59 -25.47 -3.93 -2.19
CA LYS A 59 -25.80 -2.55 -1.82
C LYS A 59 -25.09 -2.18 -0.52
N PRO A 60 -24.78 -0.90 -0.29
CA PRO A 60 -24.32 -0.45 1.03
C PRO A 60 -25.37 -0.77 2.08
N SER A 61 -24.93 -1.29 3.23
CA SER A 61 -25.83 -1.62 4.33
C SER A 61 -26.42 -0.34 4.91
N GLN A 62 -27.76 -0.25 4.93
CA GLN A 62 -28.50 0.81 5.64
C GLN A 62 -28.71 0.48 7.13
N LYS A 63 -28.52 -0.79 7.53
CA LYS A 63 -28.62 -1.23 8.92
C LYS A 63 -27.39 -0.80 9.69
N LYS A 64 -27.54 -0.64 11.02
CA LYS A 64 -26.42 -0.43 11.95
C LYS A 64 -25.35 -1.47 11.65
N GLN A 65 -24.16 -1.01 11.26
CA GLN A 65 -23.07 -1.93 10.96
C GLN A 65 -22.66 -2.62 12.25
N SER A 66 -22.63 -3.94 12.23
CA SER A 66 -22.15 -4.74 13.37
C SER A 66 -20.72 -5.18 13.11
N LEU A 67 -19.93 -5.36 14.18
CA LEU A 67 -18.60 -5.96 14.10
C LEU A 67 -18.62 -7.45 13.68
N LYS A 68 -19.77 -8.02 13.29
CA LYS A 68 -19.84 -9.36 12.68
C LYS A 68 -19.53 -9.35 11.18
N ASN A 69 -19.55 -8.18 10.53
CA ASN A 69 -19.19 -8.01 9.12
C ASN A 69 -18.07 -6.96 9.01
N THR A 70 -16.89 -7.36 9.49
CA THR A 70 -15.68 -6.53 9.56
C THR A 70 -15.10 -6.19 8.20
N ASP A 71 -15.29 -7.05 7.20
CA ASP A 71 -14.75 -6.87 5.85
C ASP A 71 -15.17 -5.58 5.15
N LEU A 72 -16.31 -4.99 5.54
CA LEU A 72 -16.82 -3.75 4.98
C LEU A 72 -16.52 -2.54 5.85
N CYS A 73 -15.96 -2.74 7.04
CA CYS A 73 -15.59 -1.65 7.91
C CYS A 73 -14.28 -1.01 7.46
N ILE A 74 -14.12 0.27 7.78
CA ILE A 74 -12.89 1.02 7.49
C ILE A 74 -12.00 0.98 8.74
N LEU A 75 -10.75 0.53 8.56
CA LEU A 75 -9.74 0.49 9.60
C LEU A 75 -8.94 1.79 9.63
N SER A 76 -8.47 2.17 10.82
CA SER A 76 -7.47 3.23 10.97
C SER A 76 -6.21 2.89 10.17
N GLY A 77 -5.67 3.86 9.45
CA GLY A 77 -4.55 3.70 8.52
C GLY A 77 -4.94 3.21 7.13
N SER A 78 -6.22 2.90 6.87
CA SER A 78 -6.68 2.54 5.53
C SER A 78 -6.68 3.75 4.60
N LYS A 79 -6.43 3.49 3.31
CA LYS A 79 -6.57 4.47 2.24
C LYS A 79 -8.04 4.56 1.82
N VAL A 80 -8.57 5.77 1.76
CA VAL A 80 -9.96 6.07 1.38
C VAL A 80 -10.01 7.18 0.34
N SER A 81 -11.10 7.24 -0.40
CA SER A 81 -11.46 8.39 -1.22
C SER A 81 -12.85 8.89 -0.82
N LEU A 82 -13.05 10.19 -1.01
CA LEU A 82 -14.29 10.88 -0.68
C LEU A 82 -14.87 11.49 -1.95
N PHE A 83 -16.17 11.27 -2.16
CA PHE A 83 -16.86 11.91 -3.27
C PHE A 83 -18.24 12.43 -2.86
N ASN A 84 -18.63 13.54 -3.46
CA ASN A 84 -19.97 14.10 -3.39
C ASN A 84 -20.70 13.83 -4.70
N ARG A 85 -22.00 13.54 -4.63
CA ARG A 85 -22.87 13.43 -5.81
C ARG A 85 -24.20 14.11 -5.55
N LEU A 86 -24.38 15.28 -6.15
CA LEU A 86 -25.58 16.08 -6.01
C LEU A 86 -26.78 15.41 -6.71
N ARG A 87 -27.89 15.24 -5.98
CA ARG A 87 -29.17 14.67 -6.49
C ARG A 87 -29.01 13.32 -7.21
N SER A 88 -28.01 12.53 -6.84
CA SER A 88 -27.72 11.23 -7.47
C SER A 88 -27.41 11.29 -8.98
N GLN A 89 -27.02 12.45 -9.51
CA GLN A 89 -26.66 12.61 -10.92
C GLN A 89 -25.19 12.27 -11.16
N THR A 90 -24.87 11.39 -12.12
CA THR A 90 -23.47 10.98 -12.36
C THR A 90 -22.58 12.17 -12.76
N VAL A 91 -23.10 13.11 -13.55
CA VAL A 91 -22.38 14.31 -14.04
C VAL A 91 -22.00 15.29 -12.91
N SER A 92 -22.73 15.26 -11.80
CA SER A 92 -22.46 16.11 -10.63
C SER A 92 -21.46 15.49 -9.67
N THR A 93 -20.89 14.31 -9.98
CA THR A 93 -19.91 13.67 -9.10
C THR A 93 -18.65 14.53 -9.01
N ARG A 94 -18.22 14.82 -7.79
CA ARG A 94 -16.99 15.54 -7.48
C ARG A 94 -16.23 14.76 -6.42
N TYR A 95 -14.94 14.58 -6.62
CA TYR A 95 -14.07 13.83 -5.74
C TYR A 95 -13.17 14.79 -4.98
N LEU A 96 -12.94 14.53 -3.71
CA LEU A 96 -11.94 15.27 -2.95
C LEU A 96 -10.56 15.01 -3.57
N PHE A 97 -9.85 16.09 -3.83
CA PHE A 97 -8.57 16.09 -4.51
C PHE A 97 -7.64 17.15 -3.90
N VAL A 98 -6.36 17.09 -4.23
CA VAL A 98 -5.36 18.07 -3.79
C VAL A 98 -4.63 18.56 -5.03
N GLU A 99 -4.67 19.86 -5.24
CA GLU A 99 -4.05 20.55 -6.38
C GLU A 99 -3.41 21.84 -5.86
N ASP A 100 -2.18 22.14 -6.29
CA ASP A 100 -1.42 23.33 -5.87
C ASP A 100 -1.38 23.52 -4.34
N ASP A 101 -1.09 22.42 -3.62
CA ASP A 101 -1.07 22.35 -2.15
C ASP A 101 -2.38 22.76 -1.44
N ALA A 102 -3.51 22.78 -2.17
CA ALA A 102 -4.82 23.10 -1.64
C ALA A 102 -5.82 21.95 -1.84
N PHE A 103 -6.72 21.78 -0.87
CA PHE A 103 -7.84 20.86 -0.99
C PHE A 103 -8.88 21.43 -1.96
N THR A 104 -9.15 20.67 -3.02
CA THR A 104 -10.08 21.01 -4.10
C THR A 104 -11.04 19.84 -4.35
N ALA A 105 -12.00 20.03 -5.25
CA ALA A 105 -12.89 18.98 -5.69
C ALA A 105 -12.91 18.86 -7.20
N SER A 106 -12.40 17.73 -7.69
CA SER A 106 -12.25 17.47 -9.12
C SER A 106 -13.39 16.62 -9.67
N ALA A 107 -13.79 16.89 -10.91
CA ALA A 107 -14.71 16.05 -11.68
C ALA A 107 -13.98 14.93 -12.47
N ARG A 108 -12.65 15.00 -12.54
CA ARG A 108 -11.81 14.13 -13.39
C ARG A 108 -10.96 13.17 -12.58
N GLN A 109 -10.39 13.65 -11.49
CA GLN A 109 -9.43 12.93 -10.67
C GLN A 109 -9.95 12.82 -9.24
N TRP A 110 -9.37 11.90 -8.48
CA TRP A 110 -9.66 11.69 -7.08
C TRP A 110 -8.34 11.39 -6.37
N ALA A 111 -8.21 11.86 -5.14
CA ALA A 111 -7.05 11.55 -4.32
C ALA A 111 -7.38 10.40 -3.36
N ALA A 112 -6.36 9.62 -3.03
CA ALA A 112 -6.40 8.68 -1.93
C ALA A 112 -5.87 9.37 -0.67
N PHE A 113 -6.61 9.24 0.42
CA PHE A 113 -6.28 9.80 1.72
C PHE A 113 -6.13 8.67 2.73
N THR A 114 -5.06 8.69 3.53
CA THR A 114 -4.92 7.81 4.68
C THR A 114 -5.78 8.36 5.81
N LEU A 115 -6.72 7.55 6.31
CA LEU A 115 -7.63 7.93 7.38
C LEU A 115 -7.13 7.36 8.71
N HIS A 116 -6.63 8.23 9.59
CA HIS A 116 -6.14 7.85 10.91
C HIS A 116 -7.10 8.27 12.02
N LEU A 117 -7.26 7.42 13.04
CA LEU A 117 -7.79 7.86 14.33
C LEU A 117 -6.81 8.83 14.98
N ASP A 118 -7.35 9.94 15.47
CA ASP A 118 -6.58 10.98 16.12
C ASP A 118 -6.69 10.82 17.65
N GLU A 119 -5.96 9.86 18.21
CA GLU A 119 -5.90 9.57 19.64
C GLU A 119 -4.87 10.49 20.35
N PHE A 120 -5.26 11.70 20.75
CA PHE A 120 -4.49 12.49 21.74
C PHE A 120 -5.02 12.38 23.17
N CYS A 121 -5.97 11.48 23.45
CA CYS A 121 -6.37 11.21 24.83
C CYS A 121 -5.74 9.89 25.28
N SER A 122 -4.73 10.03 26.16
CA SER A 122 -3.94 9.02 26.88
C SER A 122 -2.81 8.29 26.15
N GLN A 123 -1.76 9.03 25.76
CA GLN A 123 -0.40 8.51 25.93
C GLN A 123 -0.03 8.55 27.41
N SER A 124 -0.48 7.56 28.17
CA SER A 124 0.35 7.03 29.26
C SER A 124 1.15 5.88 28.67
N GLN A 125 2.46 5.94 28.86
CA GLN A 125 3.43 4.92 28.46
C GLN A 125 2.92 3.48 28.69
N GLY A 126 3.18 2.59 27.74
CA GLY A 126 2.95 1.16 27.93
C GLY A 126 2.75 0.41 26.62
N GLU A 127 3.84 -0.24 26.18
CA GLU A 127 3.91 -1.39 25.27
C GLU A 127 2.58 -2.11 24.98
N PHE A 128 1.87 -1.77 23.89
CA PHE A 128 0.98 -2.71 23.21
C PHE A 128 0.85 -2.32 21.72
N PRO A 129 0.76 -3.29 20.79
CA PRO A 129 0.82 -3.03 19.36
C PRO A 129 -0.44 -2.29 18.89
N LEU A 130 -0.30 -1.56 17.77
CA LEU A 130 -1.38 -0.97 16.95
C LEU A 130 -2.48 -2.00 16.69
N ARG A 131 -3.43 -2.15 17.61
CA ARG A 131 -4.63 -2.97 17.39
C ARG A 131 -5.38 -2.37 16.21
N GLU A 132 -5.86 -3.23 15.32
CA GLU A 132 -6.70 -2.88 14.16
C GLU A 132 -7.98 -2.16 14.62
N ALA A 133 -7.87 -0.85 14.83
CA ALA A 133 -8.96 -0.03 15.34
C ALA A 133 -9.86 0.40 14.18
N TYR A 134 -11.11 -0.06 14.20
CA TYR A 134 -12.13 0.37 13.25
C TYR A 134 -12.52 1.82 13.50
N ILE A 135 -12.65 2.61 12.43
CA ILE A 135 -13.20 3.96 12.52
C ILE A 135 -14.68 3.88 12.85
N ARG A 136 -15.12 4.59 13.89
CA ARG A 136 -16.52 4.67 14.32
C ARG A 136 -17.04 6.09 14.12
N TYR A 137 -18.33 6.23 13.84
CA TYR A 137 -18.96 7.55 13.86
C TYR A 137 -18.82 8.20 15.24
N GLY A 138 -18.58 9.52 15.25
CA GLY A 138 -18.22 10.29 16.44
C GLY A 138 -16.73 10.30 16.76
N SER A 139 -15.91 9.47 16.11
CA SER A 139 -14.46 9.46 16.33
C SER A 139 -13.78 10.68 15.69
N ARG A 140 -12.72 11.15 16.34
CA ARG A 140 -11.82 12.15 15.78
C ARG A 140 -10.84 11.49 14.81
N VAL A 141 -10.73 12.05 13.61
CA VAL A 141 -9.95 11.49 12.51
C VAL A 141 -9.10 12.56 11.82
N ARG A 142 -7.97 12.11 11.25
CA ARG A 142 -7.12 12.89 10.37
C ARG A 142 -7.14 12.28 8.97
N LEU A 143 -7.35 13.13 7.97
CA LEU A 143 -7.29 12.78 6.55
C LEU A 143 -5.98 13.33 5.98
N ILE A 144 -5.10 12.44 5.53
CA ILE A 144 -3.77 12.78 5.02
C ILE A 144 -3.68 12.34 3.56
N CYS A 145 -3.35 13.25 2.63
CA CYS A 145 -3.17 12.90 1.22
C CYS A 145 -1.96 11.97 1.05
N THR A 146 -2.17 10.83 0.41
CA THR A 146 -1.10 9.83 0.19
C THR A 146 -0.01 10.30 -0.77
N THR A 147 -0.30 11.25 -1.65
CA THR A 147 0.65 11.75 -2.66
C THR A 147 1.42 12.97 -2.18
N THR A 148 0.73 13.96 -1.59
CA THR A 148 1.35 15.23 -1.17
C THR A 148 1.72 15.27 0.31
N GLY A 149 1.19 14.36 1.13
CA GLY A 149 1.34 14.40 2.59
C GLY A 149 0.49 15.47 3.29
N LEU A 150 -0.25 16.30 2.54
CA LEU A 150 -1.09 17.35 3.12
C LEU A 150 -2.24 16.77 3.93
N ALA A 151 -2.47 17.35 5.11
CA ALA A 151 -3.51 16.91 6.02
C ALA A 151 -4.57 17.99 6.23
N LEU A 152 -5.84 17.57 6.32
CA LEU A 152 -6.90 18.44 6.83
C LEU A 152 -6.74 18.61 8.35
N PRO A 153 -7.22 19.73 8.93
CA PRO A 153 -7.36 19.87 10.38
C PRO A 153 -8.14 18.70 10.99
N PRO A 154 -8.02 18.42 12.30
CA PRO A 154 -8.74 17.31 12.93
C PRO A 154 -10.26 17.40 12.70
N LEU A 155 -10.85 16.30 12.23
CA LEU A 155 -12.27 16.20 11.89
C LEU A 155 -12.96 15.19 12.79
N ILE A 156 -14.27 15.31 12.96
CA ILE A 156 -15.12 14.30 13.57
C ILE A 156 -16.01 13.73 12.46
N ILE A 157 -15.91 12.43 12.23
CA ILE A 157 -16.74 11.76 11.21
C ILE A 157 -18.15 11.51 11.76
N ARG A 158 -19.17 11.99 11.07
CA ARG A 158 -20.57 11.88 11.47
C ARG A 158 -21.39 11.16 10.41
N LYS A 159 -22.40 10.38 10.86
CA LYS A 159 -23.29 9.66 9.95
C LYS A 159 -24.35 10.60 9.39
N VAL A 160 -24.64 10.49 8.09
CA VAL A 160 -25.64 11.31 7.42
C VAL A 160 -26.76 10.45 6.86
N ALA A 161 -28.01 10.82 7.18
CA ALA A 161 -29.21 10.23 6.59
C ALA A 161 -30.15 11.34 6.15
N LYS A 162 -30.51 11.37 4.85
CA LYS A 162 -31.43 12.37 4.27
C LYS A 162 -31.03 13.83 4.62
N GLN A 163 -29.75 14.19 4.42
CA GLN A 163 -29.16 15.51 4.76
C GLN A 163 -29.10 15.84 6.27
N LEU A 164 -29.57 14.95 7.14
CA LEU A 164 -29.46 15.12 8.58
C LEU A 164 -28.23 14.39 9.10
N VAL A 165 -27.41 15.12 9.83
CA VAL A 165 -26.32 14.56 10.63
C VAL A 165 -26.91 13.93 11.88
N MET A 166 -26.46 12.73 12.22
CA MET A 166 -26.84 12.04 13.44
C MET A 166 -25.66 12.08 14.41
N LEU A 167 -25.81 12.81 15.52
CA LEU A 167 -24.72 13.09 16.47
C LEU A 167 -24.49 11.97 17.49
N ASP A 168 -25.52 11.16 17.74
CA ASP A 168 -25.59 10.10 18.76
C ASP A 168 -25.27 8.69 18.24
N VAL A 169 -24.70 8.61 17.03
CA VAL A 169 -24.37 7.34 16.39
C VAL A 169 -22.96 6.90 16.74
N ASP A 170 -22.85 5.80 17.47
CA ASP A 170 -21.63 5.01 17.64
C ASP A 170 -21.79 3.64 16.93
N GLU A 171 -21.36 3.60 15.67
CA GLU A 171 -21.21 2.37 14.88
C GLU A 171 -19.98 2.48 13.96
N PRO A 172 -19.39 1.35 13.54
CA PRO A 172 -18.30 1.35 12.56
C PRO A 172 -18.71 1.99 11.23
N VAL A 173 -17.81 2.78 10.66
CA VAL A 173 -17.95 3.35 9.32
C VAL A 173 -17.75 2.24 8.30
N SER A 174 -18.68 2.13 7.34
CA SER A 174 -18.69 1.09 6.32
C SER A 174 -18.49 1.65 4.92
N GLN A 175 -18.05 0.80 3.99
CA GLN A 175 -17.88 1.12 2.57
C GLN A 175 -19.16 1.73 1.98
N LEU A 176 -19.01 2.81 1.20
CA LEU A 176 -20.07 3.54 0.50
C LEU A 176 -21.13 4.19 1.41
N HIS A 177 -20.85 4.35 2.71
CA HIS A 177 -21.71 5.13 3.59
C HIS A 177 -21.66 6.63 3.26
N LYS A 178 -22.79 7.31 3.52
CA LYS A 178 -22.86 8.77 3.53
C LYS A 178 -22.45 9.30 4.92
N CYS A 179 -21.48 10.18 4.92
CA CYS A 179 -20.91 10.79 6.11
C CYS A 179 -20.70 12.29 5.91
N ALA A 180 -20.47 12.99 7.01
CA ALA A 180 -20.03 14.38 7.03
C ALA A 180 -18.82 14.50 7.95
N PHE A 181 -17.99 15.50 7.71
CA PHE A 181 -16.80 15.76 8.51
C PHE A 181 -16.93 17.10 9.20
N GLN A 182 -17.11 17.07 10.52
CA GLN A 182 -17.20 18.25 11.37
C GLN A 182 -15.79 18.69 11.79
N PHE A 183 -15.46 19.98 11.73
CA PHE A 183 -14.18 20.46 12.25
C PHE A 183 -14.16 20.38 13.78
N HIS A 184 -13.15 19.70 14.34
CA HIS A 184 -13.02 19.55 15.78
C HIS A 184 -12.80 20.92 16.45
N GLY A 185 -13.53 21.20 17.54
CA GLY A 185 -13.46 22.48 18.26
C GLY A 185 -14.20 23.65 17.59
N SER A 186 -14.91 23.42 16.49
CA SER A 186 -15.74 24.42 15.81
C SER A 186 -17.21 24.36 16.25
N ASP A 187 -17.94 25.48 16.15
CA ASP A 187 -19.40 25.49 16.32
C ASP A 187 -20.09 25.05 15.02
N ARG A 188 -20.31 23.73 14.89
CA ARG A 188 -21.10 23.12 13.80
C ARG A 188 -20.58 23.45 12.39
N MET A 189 -19.28 23.60 12.23
CA MET A 189 -18.65 23.78 10.92
C MET A 189 -18.32 22.43 10.32
N TYR A 190 -18.70 22.23 9.05
CA TYR A 190 -18.49 21.00 8.31
C TYR A 190 -17.71 21.23 7.03
N LEU A 191 -16.98 20.21 6.61
CA LEU A 191 -16.29 20.15 5.33
C LEU A 191 -17.31 20.14 4.20
N CYS A 192 -17.33 21.20 3.40
CA CYS A 192 -18.32 21.43 2.37
C CYS A 192 -17.65 21.70 1.02
N LEU A 193 -18.28 21.18 -0.03
CA LEU A 193 -17.96 21.56 -1.39
C LEU A 193 -18.73 22.81 -1.81
N SER A 194 -18.03 23.81 -2.36
CA SER A 194 -18.65 24.92 -3.09
C SER A 194 -18.03 25.02 -4.46
N THR A 195 -18.78 24.63 -5.49
CA THR A 195 -18.32 24.50 -6.89
C THR A 195 -17.15 23.52 -7.02
N GLU A 196 -15.92 24.01 -7.01
CA GLU A 196 -14.68 23.22 -7.07
C GLU A 196 -13.81 23.44 -5.82
N LYS A 197 -14.19 24.37 -4.93
CA LYS A 197 -13.42 24.68 -3.71
C LYS A 197 -13.96 23.94 -2.50
N VAL A 198 -13.06 23.54 -1.62
CA VAL A 198 -13.40 23.01 -0.30
C VAL A 198 -13.47 24.17 0.70
N ILE A 199 -14.61 24.32 1.36
CA ILE A 199 -14.90 25.38 2.31
C ILE A 199 -15.46 24.82 3.61
N GLN A 200 -15.58 25.66 4.64
CA GLN A 200 -16.32 25.34 5.85
C GLN A 200 -17.75 25.85 5.73
N TYR A 201 -18.73 25.02 6.08
CA TYR A 201 -20.15 25.38 6.09
C TYR A 201 -20.75 25.15 7.48
N GLN A 202 -21.47 26.15 7.98
CA GLN A 202 -22.14 26.04 9.27
C GLN A 202 -23.49 25.33 9.13
N ALA A 203 -23.68 24.23 9.86
CA ALA A 203 -24.93 23.48 9.84
C ALA A 203 -26.06 24.20 10.60
N SER A 204 -27.29 24.02 10.13
CA SER A 204 -28.47 24.56 10.81
C SER A 204 -28.96 23.59 11.87
N PRO A 205 -29.14 24.00 13.14
CA PRO A 205 -29.68 23.11 14.17
C PRO A 205 -31.14 22.74 13.88
N CYS A 206 -31.53 21.51 14.19
CA CYS A 206 -32.93 21.11 14.09
C CYS A 206 -33.70 21.48 15.38
N PRO A 207 -34.68 22.41 15.34
CA PRO A 207 -35.38 22.84 16.56
C PRO A 207 -36.22 21.73 17.21
N LYS A 208 -36.55 20.67 16.46
CA LYS A 208 -37.33 19.52 16.94
C LYS A 208 -36.47 18.38 17.48
N GLU A 209 -35.20 18.30 17.12
CA GLU A 209 -34.33 17.15 17.40
C GLU A 209 -32.90 17.62 17.71
N ILE A 210 -32.55 17.65 19.00
CA ILE A 210 -31.26 18.17 19.50
C ILE A 210 -30.07 17.34 18.99
N ASN A 211 -30.27 16.04 18.73
CA ASN A 211 -29.22 15.14 18.24
C ASN A 211 -29.04 15.21 16.71
N ARG A 212 -29.69 16.17 16.03
CA ARG A 212 -29.61 16.31 14.58
C ARG A 212 -29.30 17.73 14.12
N GLU A 213 -28.54 17.77 13.05
CA GLU A 213 -28.19 19.01 12.36
C GLU A 213 -28.49 18.86 10.87
N LEU A 214 -29.01 19.92 10.26
CA LEU A 214 -29.32 19.96 8.84
C LEU A 214 -28.10 20.48 8.07
N LEU A 215 -27.63 19.67 7.13
CA LEU A 215 -26.57 20.01 6.20
C LEU A 215 -27.10 20.30 4.81
N ASN A 216 -26.32 21.04 4.04
CA ASN A 216 -26.49 21.10 2.60
C ASN A 216 -26.02 19.78 1.94
N ASP A 217 -26.50 19.51 0.73
CA ASP A 217 -26.08 18.32 -0.04
C ASP A 217 -24.57 18.29 -0.28
N SER A 218 -23.94 19.46 -0.39
CA SER A 218 -22.51 19.59 -0.68
C SER A 218 -21.59 19.27 0.50
N SER A 219 -22.11 19.16 1.72
CA SER A 219 -21.37 18.69 2.91
C SER A 219 -21.50 17.19 3.14
N CYS A 220 -22.27 16.49 2.29
CA CYS A 220 -22.50 15.06 2.39
C CYS A 220 -21.50 14.30 1.51
N TRP A 221 -20.56 13.59 2.13
CA TRP A 221 -19.54 12.81 1.43
C TRP A 221 -19.87 11.32 1.45
N THR A 222 -19.54 10.63 0.37
CA THR A 222 -19.54 9.17 0.32
C THR A 222 -18.10 8.69 0.46
N ILE A 223 -17.86 7.80 1.42
CA ILE A 223 -16.54 7.25 1.71
C ILE A 223 -16.38 5.85 1.11
N ILE A 224 -15.22 5.58 0.53
CA ILE A 224 -14.87 4.26 -0.01
C ILE A 224 -13.38 4.00 0.18
N GLY A 225 -13.02 2.77 0.55
CA GLY A 225 -11.65 2.28 0.62
C GLY A 225 -11.03 2.17 -0.76
N THR A 226 -9.76 2.51 -0.87
CA THR A 226 -9.02 2.53 -2.13
C THR A 226 -7.72 1.76 -2.00
N GLU A 227 -7.33 1.13 -3.11
CA GLU A 227 -6.10 0.36 -3.22
C GLU A 227 -5.34 0.81 -4.47
N ALA A 228 -4.01 0.68 -4.40
CA ALA A 228 -3.11 0.98 -5.50
C ALA A 228 -2.20 -0.22 -5.78
N VAL A 229 -1.87 -0.41 -7.05
CA VAL A 229 -0.85 -1.36 -7.49
C VAL A 229 0.11 -0.60 -8.39
N GLU A 230 1.39 -0.79 -8.15
CA GLU A 230 2.46 -0.18 -8.93
C GLU A 230 3.24 -1.28 -9.63
N TYR A 231 3.59 -1.02 -10.89
CA TYR A 231 4.37 -1.91 -11.73
C TYR A 231 5.52 -1.12 -12.31
N SER A 232 6.74 -1.59 -12.06
CA SER A 232 7.96 -0.91 -12.47
C SER A 232 8.82 -1.88 -13.26
N PHE A 233 9.17 -1.50 -14.48
CA PHE A 233 9.99 -2.28 -15.39
C PHE A 233 10.84 -1.36 -16.27
N SER A 234 12.02 -1.82 -16.65
CA SER A 234 12.87 -1.16 -17.65
C SER A 234 13.14 -2.11 -18.82
N LEU A 235 13.14 -1.53 -20.02
CA LEU A 235 13.37 -2.23 -21.27
C LEU A 235 14.72 -1.81 -21.84
N ASN A 236 15.47 -2.79 -22.34
CA ASN A 236 16.55 -2.48 -23.28
C ASN A 236 15.93 -2.25 -24.67
N PRO A 237 16.29 -1.18 -25.40
CA PRO A 237 15.68 -0.84 -26.70
C PRO A 237 15.73 -1.98 -27.74
N THR A 238 16.68 -2.91 -27.60
CA THR A 238 16.89 -4.07 -28.47
C THR A 238 16.01 -5.29 -28.14
N SER A 239 15.33 -5.30 -26.99
CA SER A 239 14.63 -6.48 -26.42
C SER A 239 13.13 -6.58 -26.75
N ILE A 240 12.61 -5.72 -27.62
CA ILE A 240 11.17 -5.52 -27.83
C ILE A 240 10.58 -6.57 -28.81
N GLN A 241 10.87 -7.86 -28.63
CA GLN A 241 10.26 -8.93 -29.43
C GLN A 241 9.06 -9.60 -28.74
N ASN A 242 9.07 -9.67 -27.40
CA ASN A 242 8.00 -10.32 -26.62
C ASN A 242 7.26 -9.31 -25.74
N PRO A 243 5.96 -9.52 -25.44
CA PRO A 243 5.26 -8.76 -24.43
C PRO A 243 5.99 -8.83 -23.08
N ILE A 244 6.01 -7.73 -22.35
CA ILE A 244 6.53 -7.62 -20.98
C ILE A 244 5.63 -8.38 -20.01
N GLY A 245 4.33 -8.45 -20.34
CA GLY A 245 3.35 -9.17 -19.56
C GLY A 245 3.53 -10.69 -19.62
N PRO A 246 3.14 -11.41 -18.55
CA PRO A 246 2.67 -10.87 -17.27
C PRO A 246 3.83 -10.36 -16.40
N VAL A 247 3.69 -9.16 -15.84
CA VAL A 247 4.73 -8.57 -14.97
C VAL A 247 4.80 -9.36 -13.66
N PRO A 248 5.97 -9.91 -13.27
CA PRO A 248 6.11 -10.67 -12.04
C PRO A 248 5.88 -9.76 -10.83
N LEU A 249 5.15 -10.26 -9.84
CA LEU A 249 4.87 -9.54 -8.59
C LEU A 249 5.39 -10.36 -7.42
N ILE A 250 6.41 -9.86 -6.74
CA ILE A 250 6.87 -10.40 -5.47
C ILE A 250 5.90 -9.96 -4.37
N THR A 251 5.45 -10.89 -3.55
CA THR A 251 4.57 -10.62 -2.40
C THR A 251 5.26 -10.85 -1.08
N THR A 252 6.07 -11.91 -1.00
CA THR A 252 6.71 -12.34 0.24
C THR A 252 8.08 -12.91 -0.07
N LEU A 253 9.01 -12.74 0.86
CA LEU A 253 10.35 -13.31 0.80
C LEU A 253 10.59 -14.10 2.08
N GLU A 254 11.10 -15.32 1.94
CA GLU A 254 11.42 -16.21 3.05
C GLU A 254 12.88 -16.65 2.90
N LEU A 255 13.70 -16.33 3.89
CA LEU A 255 15.07 -16.79 3.93
C LEU A 255 15.14 -18.14 4.64
N THR A 256 15.87 -19.07 4.04
CA THR A 256 16.13 -20.40 4.59
C THR A 256 17.62 -20.70 4.53
N GLY A 257 18.13 -21.46 5.51
CA GLY A 257 19.55 -21.77 5.65
C GLY A 257 20.32 -20.72 6.45
N GLY A 258 21.64 -20.88 6.50
CA GLY A 258 22.58 -20.04 7.23
C GLY A 258 24.00 -20.58 7.08
N GLY A 259 24.98 -19.69 6.95
CA GLY A 259 26.37 -20.08 6.79
C GLY A 259 26.78 -20.43 5.36
N ASP A 260 27.07 -21.71 5.10
CA ASP A 260 27.67 -22.20 3.84
C ASP A 260 26.80 -21.96 2.61
N VAL A 261 25.48 -22.12 2.74
CA VAL A 261 24.50 -21.86 1.67
C VAL A 261 23.24 -21.27 2.29
N ALA A 262 22.97 -20.02 1.97
CA ALA A 262 21.68 -19.40 2.25
C ALA A 262 20.84 -19.38 0.98
N MET A 263 19.56 -19.69 1.12
CA MET A 263 18.60 -19.68 0.03
C MET A 263 17.44 -18.74 0.33
N LEU A 264 17.10 -17.91 -0.64
CA LEU A 264 15.97 -17.01 -0.59
C LEU A 264 14.83 -17.58 -1.42
N GLU A 265 13.74 -17.94 -0.76
CA GLU A 265 12.46 -18.26 -1.40
C GLU A 265 11.67 -16.97 -1.66
N VAL A 266 11.34 -16.76 -2.93
CA VAL A 266 10.61 -15.61 -3.43
C VAL A 266 9.21 -16.06 -3.82
N GLN A 267 8.22 -15.66 -3.02
CA GLN A 267 6.82 -15.95 -3.27
C GLN A 267 6.14 -14.76 -3.96
N GLY A 268 5.25 -15.06 -4.89
CA GLY A 268 4.63 -14.04 -5.73
C GLY A 268 3.63 -14.59 -6.74
N ASN A 269 3.50 -13.88 -7.86
CA ASN A 269 2.68 -14.31 -8.99
C ASN A 269 3.38 -13.99 -10.31
N TYR A 270 3.04 -14.77 -11.33
CA TYR A 270 3.49 -14.59 -12.71
C TYR A 270 5.01 -14.81 -12.91
N PHE A 271 5.59 -15.73 -12.13
CA PHE A 271 6.97 -16.16 -12.38
C PHE A 271 7.06 -17.16 -13.54
N HIS A 272 8.21 -17.16 -14.19
CA HIS A 272 8.52 -18.01 -15.33
C HIS A 272 9.91 -18.63 -15.19
N ALA A 273 10.14 -19.76 -15.87
CA ALA A 273 11.42 -20.48 -15.81
C ALA A 273 12.59 -19.72 -16.46
N ASN A 274 12.31 -18.73 -17.30
CA ASN A 274 13.30 -17.87 -17.95
C ASN A 274 13.59 -16.58 -17.16
N MET A 275 13.28 -16.56 -15.87
CA MET A 275 13.56 -15.42 -14.99
C MET A 275 14.69 -15.77 -14.02
N LYS A 276 15.54 -14.77 -13.74
CA LYS A 276 16.64 -14.83 -12.78
C LYS A 276 16.47 -13.73 -11.75
N ILE A 277 16.78 -14.05 -10.50
CA ILE A 277 16.82 -13.09 -9.40
C ILE A 277 18.22 -12.47 -9.37
N TRP A 278 18.26 -11.15 -9.20
CA TRP A 278 19.49 -10.38 -9.09
C TRP A 278 19.48 -9.63 -7.77
N PHE A 279 20.63 -9.63 -7.11
CA PHE A 279 20.90 -8.86 -5.91
C PHE A 279 21.78 -7.71 -6.37
N GLY A 280 21.25 -6.49 -6.45
CA GLY A 280 21.95 -5.37 -7.07
C GLY A 280 22.36 -5.70 -8.51
N ASP A 281 23.66 -5.78 -8.75
CA ASP A 281 24.33 -6.09 -10.01
C ASP A 281 24.85 -7.54 -10.12
N VAL A 282 24.50 -8.41 -9.17
CA VAL A 282 24.94 -9.81 -9.12
C VAL A 282 23.77 -10.75 -9.43
N GLU A 283 23.92 -11.56 -10.48
CA GLU A 283 22.98 -12.65 -10.80
C GLU A 283 23.06 -13.76 -9.75
N ALA A 284 21.92 -14.16 -9.21
CA ALA A 284 21.82 -15.30 -8.31
C ALA A 284 21.41 -16.57 -9.06
N GLU A 285 21.96 -17.71 -8.61
CA GLU A 285 21.54 -19.02 -9.10
C GLU A 285 20.07 -19.26 -8.72
N THR A 286 19.19 -19.10 -9.71
CA THR A 286 17.74 -19.14 -9.53
C THR A 286 17.13 -20.42 -10.07
N MET A 287 16.32 -21.06 -9.24
CA MET A 287 15.54 -22.27 -9.48
C MET A 287 14.05 -21.92 -9.55
N TYR A 288 13.40 -22.26 -10.67
CA TYR A 288 11.96 -22.09 -10.84
C TYR A 288 11.20 -23.28 -10.24
N ARG A 289 10.31 -23.02 -9.27
CA ARG A 289 9.39 -24.04 -8.73
C ARG A 289 8.07 -24.03 -9.48
N ASN A 290 7.39 -22.89 -9.52
CA ASN A 290 6.11 -22.70 -10.20
C ASN A 290 5.83 -21.21 -10.43
N SER A 291 4.67 -20.88 -11.02
CA SER A 291 4.30 -19.49 -11.35
C SER A 291 4.10 -18.56 -10.15
N LYS A 292 4.25 -19.07 -8.92
CA LYS A 292 4.15 -18.35 -7.66
C LYS A 292 5.38 -18.45 -6.76
N SER A 293 6.37 -19.28 -7.09
CA SER A 293 7.57 -19.45 -6.27
C SER A 293 8.83 -19.62 -7.12
N LEU A 294 9.83 -18.81 -6.80
CA LEU A 294 11.23 -18.94 -7.23
C LEU A 294 12.08 -19.16 -5.99
N VAL A 295 13.18 -19.88 -6.13
CA VAL A 295 14.20 -20.00 -5.07
C VAL A 295 15.53 -19.61 -5.66
N CYS A 296 16.34 -18.84 -4.94
CA CYS A 296 17.69 -18.53 -5.37
C CYS A 296 18.70 -18.72 -4.24
N VAL A 297 19.94 -19.01 -4.63
CA VAL A 297 21.07 -18.99 -3.70
C VAL A 297 21.46 -17.53 -3.44
N VAL A 298 21.56 -17.15 -2.17
CA VAL A 298 22.01 -15.81 -1.78
C VAL A 298 23.49 -15.68 -2.14
N PRO A 299 23.89 -14.69 -2.97
CA PRO A 299 25.30 -14.49 -3.31
C PRO A 299 26.15 -14.18 -2.08
N ASP A 300 27.40 -14.61 -2.08
CA ASP A 300 28.34 -14.21 -1.04
C ASP A 300 28.58 -12.70 -1.07
N ILE A 301 28.71 -12.10 0.11
CA ILE A 301 28.88 -10.66 0.27
C ILE A 301 30.15 -10.10 -0.42
N SER A 302 31.17 -10.94 -0.62
CA SER A 302 32.38 -10.57 -1.35
C SER A 302 32.09 -10.18 -2.81
N ALA A 303 30.98 -10.65 -3.39
CA ALA A 303 30.55 -10.26 -4.73
C ALA A 303 30.21 -8.75 -4.83
N PHE A 304 29.79 -8.13 -3.73
CA PHE A 304 29.46 -6.70 -3.67
C PHE A 304 30.61 -5.85 -3.17
N ARG A 305 31.28 -6.32 -2.11
CA ARG A 305 32.35 -5.61 -1.42
C ARG A 305 33.40 -6.61 -0.92
N PRO A 306 34.51 -6.80 -1.65
CA PRO A 306 35.61 -7.65 -1.20
C PRO A 306 36.16 -7.27 0.18
N ASP A 307 36.11 -5.96 0.50
CA ASP A 307 36.63 -5.39 1.75
C ASP A 307 35.65 -5.50 2.94
N TRP A 308 34.44 -6.02 2.73
CA TRP A 308 33.43 -6.13 3.80
C TRP A 308 33.87 -7.00 4.97
N ARG A 309 34.82 -7.91 4.73
CA ARG A 309 35.47 -8.72 5.79
C ARG A 309 36.03 -7.87 6.93
N TRP A 310 36.40 -6.61 6.66
CA TRP A 310 37.01 -5.69 7.62
C TRP A 310 36.06 -4.57 8.06
N LEU A 311 35.05 -4.28 7.25
CA LEU A 311 34.12 -3.17 7.42
C LEU A 311 32.75 -3.71 7.81
N ARG A 312 32.60 -4.08 9.10
CA ARG A 312 31.36 -4.65 9.66
C ARG A 312 30.21 -3.63 9.74
N TYR A 313 29.71 -3.14 8.61
CA TYR A 313 28.48 -2.35 8.52
C TYR A 313 27.42 -3.06 7.66
N PRO A 314 26.11 -2.91 7.92
CA PRO A 314 25.08 -3.54 7.11
C PRO A 314 25.13 -3.07 5.64
N ILE A 315 25.07 -4.00 4.70
CA ILE A 315 24.97 -3.70 3.26
C ILE A 315 23.58 -4.08 2.78
N THR A 316 22.87 -3.12 2.21
CA THR A 316 21.54 -3.34 1.60
C THR A 316 21.64 -3.24 0.09
N VAL A 317 21.16 -4.26 -0.61
CA VAL A 317 21.11 -4.32 -2.08
C VAL A 317 19.67 -4.49 -2.56
N PRO A 318 19.25 -3.86 -3.67
CA PRO A 318 17.91 -4.04 -4.21
C PRO A 318 17.75 -5.44 -4.81
N LEU A 319 16.55 -6.01 -4.71
CA LEU A 319 16.21 -7.25 -5.40
C LEU A 319 15.53 -6.94 -6.74
N LEU A 320 16.08 -7.50 -7.81
CA LEU A 320 15.59 -7.34 -9.18
C LEU A 320 15.23 -8.71 -9.78
N LEU A 321 14.26 -8.72 -10.68
CA LEU A 321 13.91 -9.90 -11.48
C LEU A 321 14.21 -9.60 -12.95
N LEU A 322 15.06 -10.40 -13.58
CA LEU A 322 15.43 -10.23 -14.98
C LEU A 322 14.89 -11.41 -15.78
N ARG A 323 14.27 -11.12 -16.93
CA ARG A 323 13.89 -12.15 -17.91
C ARG A 323 15.00 -12.28 -18.94
N ASN A 324 15.29 -13.51 -19.38
CA ASN A 324 16.43 -13.80 -20.28
C ASN A 324 16.42 -13.01 -21.61
N ASP A 325 15.27 -12.48 -22.03
CA ASP A 325 15.14 -11.65 -23.23
C ASP A 325 15.38 -10.15 -22.98
N GLY A 326 15.66 -9.73 -21.75
CA GLY A 326 16.15 -8.37 -21.42
C GLY A 326 15.33 -7.51 -20.45
N PRO A 327 14.00 -7.67 -20.28
CA PRO A 327 13.24 -6.86 -19.32
C PRO A 327 13.71 -7.04 -17.88
N ILE A 328 13.88 -5.91 -17.20
CA ILE A 328 14.24 -5.82 -15.78
C ILE A 328 13.01 -5.37 -15.01
N TYR A 329 12.58 -6.16 -14.03
CA TYR A 329 11.49 -5.87 -13.12
C TYR A 329 12.07 -5.46 -11.78
N SER A 330 11.96 -4.18 -11.45
CA SER A 330 12.36 -3.68 -10.14
C SER A 330 11.36 -4.12 -9.09
N SER A 331 11.83 -4.64 -7.96
CA SER A 331 10.97 -4.92 -6.81
C SER A 331 11.12 -3.83 -5.74
N ILE A 332 10.12 -3.72 -4.86
CA ILE A 332 10.19 -2.87 -3.65
C ILE A 332 11.05 -3.51 -2.54
N PHE A 333 11.54 -4.71 -2.77
CA PHE A 333 12.28 -5.46 -1.76
C PHE A 333 13.78 -5.23 -1.91
N SER A 334 14.43 -5.21 -0.76
CA SER A 334 15.89 -5.16 -0.66
C SER A 334 16.37 -6.27 0.25
N PHE A 335 17.58 -6.75 0.01
CA PHE A 335 18.23 -7.74 0.84
C PHE A 335 19.35 -7.09 1.63
N THR A 336 19.40 -7.35 2.95
CA THR A 336 20.42 -6.76 3.82
C THR A 336 21.34 -7.83 4.40
N TYR A 337 22.63 -7.66 4.13
CA TYR A 337 23.71 -8.43 4.75
C TYR A 337 24.08 -7.75 6.06
N THR A 338 23.88 -8.45 7.17
CA THR A 338 24.22 -7.97 8.51
C THR A 338 25.45 -8.68 9.04
N PRO A 339 26.45 -7.97 9.56
CA PRO A 339 27.58 -8.60 10.24
C PRO A 339 27.11 -9.20 11.56
N GLU A 340 27.69 -10.32 11.97
CA GLU A 340 27.37 -10.90 13.29
C GLU A 340 27.80 -9.94 14.40
N GLN A 341 26.84 -9.53 15.25
CA GLN A 341 27.12 -8.87 16.50
C GLN A 341 27.69 -9.92 17.45
N GLY A 342 29.02 -9.98 17.58
CA GLY A 342 29.64 -10.69 18.69
C GLY A 342 29.13 -10.07 19.99
N PHE A 343 28.36 -10.84 20.77
CA PHE A 343 28.04 -10.49 22.15
C PHE A 343 29.34 -10.51 22.97
N LEU A 344 30.05 -9.39 23.01
CA LEU A 344 31.05 -9.15 24.04
C LEU A 344 30.37 -8.47 25.23
N CYS A 345 29.54 -9.21 25.96
CA CYS A 345 29.24 -8.91 27.35
C CYS A 345 29.96 -9.95 28.21
N GLY A 346 31.22 -9.65 28.53
CA GLY A 346 32.07 -10.46 29.37
C GLY A 346 33.47 -9.88 29.37
N GLN A 347 33.95 -9.45 30.55
CA GLN A 347 35.28 -8.86 30.74
C GLN A 347 36.38 -9.74 30.10
N PRO A 348 37.49 -9.15 29.62
CA PRO A 348 38.61 -9.95 29.13
C PRO A 348 39.31 -10.61 30.32
N LEU A 349 38.99 -11.89 30.58
CA LEU A 349 39.89 -12.77 31.30
C LEU A 349 40.86 -13.37 30.28
N LEU A 350 42.15 -13.15 30.52
CA LEU A 350 43.26 -13.67 29.73
C LEU A 350 43.11 -15.19 29.49
N PRO A 351 43.32 -15.72 28.26
CA PRO A 351 43.27 -17.15 28.04
C PRO A 351 44.47 -17.84 28.71
N GLU A 352 44.20 -18.75 29.64
CA GLU A 352 45.17 -19.80 29.99
C GLU A 352 45.45 -20.64 28.73
N MET A 353 46.75 -20.82 28.44
CA MET A 353 47.23 -21.64 27.33
C MET A 353 46.70 -23.07 27.46
N VAL A 354 45.85 -23.48 26.51
CA VAL A 354 45.60 -24.91 26.25
C VAL A 354 46.11 -25.21 24.84
N GLN A 355 47.09 -26.12 24.79
CA GLN A 355 47.71 -26.67 23.60
C GLN A 355 46.72 -27.62 22.91
N ASP A 356 46.10 -27.19 21.81
CA ASP A 356 45.79 -28.10 20.70
C ASP A 356 45.45 -27.27 19.44
N SER A 357 46.30 -27.33 18.42
CA SER A 357 46.14 -26.54 17.18
C SER A 357 44.92 -26.97 16.36
N ASP A 358 44.49 -28.22 16.50
CA ASP A 358 43.46 -28.82 15.65
C ASP A 358 42.03 -28.53 16.15
N THR A 359 41.85 -28.29 17.45
CA THR A 359 40.58 -27.81 18.00
C THR A 359 40.37 -26.32 17.72
N LEU A 360 41.45 -25.53 17.75
CA LEU A 360 41.43 -24.12 17.38
C LEU A 360 41.06 -23.93 15.90
N LEU A 361 41.64 -24.73 14.98
CA LEU A 361 41.30 -24.69 13.56
C LEU A 361 39.84 -25.10 13.28
N ASN A 362 39.30 -26.08 14.01
CA ASN A 362 37.89 -26.48 13.87
C ASN A 362 36.91 -25.43 14.43
N THR A 363 37.29 -24.74 15.51
CA THR A 363 36.48 -23.69 16.12
C THR A 363 36.52 -22.42 15.26
N ILE A 364 37.68 -22.11 14.70
CA ILE A 364 37.86 -21.09 13.65
C ILE A 364 36.99 -21.45 12.44
N HIS A 365 37.05 -22.68 11.92
CA HIS A 365 36.23 -23.04 10.76
C HIS A 365 34.73 -22.95 11.02
N GLN A 366 34.24 -23.28 12.22
CA GLN A 366 32.82 -23.16 12.59
C GLN A 366 32.35 -21.72 12.84
N GLU A 367 33.23 -20.82 13.28
CA GLU A 367 32.97 -19.37 13.39
C GLU A 367 33.03 -18.67 12.02
N PHE A 368 33.76 -19.24 11.05
CA PHE A 368 33.95 -18.67 9.71
C PHE A 368 32.76 -18.85 8.76
N THR A 369 31.80 -19.71 9.10
CA THR A 369 30.65 -20.06 8.26
C THR A 369 29.31 -19.79 8.95
N LYS A 370 29.20 -18.74 9.76
CA LYS A 370 27.89 -18.28 10.24
C LYS A 370 27.70 -16.82 9.83
N THR A 371 26.83 -16.64 8.85
CA THR A 371 26.28 -15.35 8.46
C THR A 371 24.78 -15.45 8.69
N ASN A 372 24.26 -14.59 9.55
CA ASN A 372 22.83 -14.41 9.74
C ASN A 372 22.35 -13.32 8.78
N TYR A 373 21.32 -13.63 7.99
CA TYR A 373 20.75 -12.67 7.04
C TYR A 373 19.38 -12.22 7.54
N HIS A 374 19.11 -10.92 7.41
CA HIS A 374 17.85 -10.32 7.82
C HIS A 374 17.19 -9.58 6.66
N LEU A 375 15.88 -9.76 6.53
CA LEU A 375 15.10 -9.24 5.44
C LEU A 375 14.30 -8.02 5.90
N PHE A 376 14.45 -6.89 5.21
CA PHE A 376 13.72 -5.66 5.52
C PHE A 376 12.93 -5.17 4.31
N MET A 377 11.70 -4.72 4.57
CA MET A 377 10.86 -3.99 3.62
C MET A 377 11.19 -2.50 3.75
N GLN A 378 11.54 -1.82 2.66
CA GLN A 378 11.55 -0.36 2.66
C GLN A 378 10.10 0.14 2.60
N SER A 379 9.74 0.98 3.56
CA SER A 379 8.46 1.70 3.67
C SER A 379 8.36 2.86 2.69
#